data_AF-A0A1I4LZ42-F1
#
_entry.id   AF-A0A1I4LZ42-F1
#
_cell.length_a   1.000
_cell.length_b   1.000
_cell.length_c   1.000
_cell.angle_alpha   90.00
_cell.angle_beta   90.00
_cell.angle_gamma   90.00
#
_symmetry.space_group_name_H-M   'P 1'
#
loop_
_entity.id
_entity.type
_entity.pdbx_description
1 polymer ?
#
loop_
_entity_poly.entity_id
_entity_poly.type
_entity_poly.pdbx_seq_one_letter_code
_entity_poly.pdbx_strand_id
1 'polypeptide(L)'
;MLPSAYWYYGLMIISLILIVVSLIYKKDLRLLALHLQISAVIYPFEIIVLILLNGYYYLPGILQDARLDNYLGSYVSNFFIIPASAVVINAFSMSWNYVIGIAAIFMGIDWYFTELGIYRHFWWKSLYTGIGLCILYEISKWIWRGLHTKEPSLWFRVFTIYMTYASLHNIIVFSLNRGGELFRFQINWFLDPEKGHQFFSFLHLMFTSIIITICLGLRFRYRLISIVILTMLNCFLEQHYIFIPLMENISAIYFILVSMIVVLLIIVLFTLAKLKYLFP
;
A
#
# COMPACT_ATOMS: atom_id res chain seq x y z
N MET A 1 -14.12 -28.85 -0.05
CA MET A 1 -13.36 -27.74 0.56
C MET A 1 -13.92 -26.44 0.00
N LEU A 2 -14.01 -25.38 0.80
CA LEU A 2 -14.39 -24.06 0.28
C LEU A 2 -13.30 -23.58 -0.70
N PRO A 3 -13.65 -23.02 -1.86
CA PRO A 3 -12.71 -22.32 -2.73
C PRO A 3 -11.83 -21.35 -1.96
N SER A 4 -10.54 -21.32 -2.30
CA SER A 4 -9.53 -20.45 -1.69
C SER A 4 -9.99 -18.99 -1.62
N ALA A 5 -10.65 -18.51 -2.67
CA ALA A 5 -11.11 -17.13 -2.80
C ALA A 5 -12.00 -16.67 -1.65
N TYR A 6 -12.84 -17.56 -1.09
CA TYR A 6 -13.75 -17.21 0.00
C TYR A 6 -13.03 -16.80 1.28
N TRP A 7 -11.87 -17.38 1.56
CA TRP A 7 -11.06 -17.00 2.73
C TRP A 7 -10.54 -15.57 2.60
N TYR A 8 -10.06 -15.21 1.40
CA TYR A 8 -9.56 -13.87 1.11
C TYR A 8 -10.68 -12.82 1.08
N TYR A 9 -11.86 -13.16 0.51
CA TYR A 9 -13.04 -12.30 0.61
C TYR A 9 -13.49 -12.12 2.05
N GLY A 10 -13.42 -13.17 2.88
CA GLY A 10 -13.68 -13.08 4.31
C GLY A 10 -12.77 -12.06 5.00
N LEU A 11 -11.47 -12.10 4.74
CA LEU A 11 -10.50 -11.12 5.27
C LEU A 11 -10.81 -9.69 4.80
N MET A 12 -11.19 -9.49 3.54
CA MET A 12 -11.60 -8.18 3.03
C MET A 12 -12.88 -7.66 3.72
N ILE A 13 -13.90 -8.50 3.87
CA ILE A 13 -15.16 -8.12 4.52
C ILE A 13 -14.91 -7.76 5.98
N ILE A 14 -14.14 -8.57 6.71
CA ILE A 14 -13.76 -8.28 8.10
C ILE A 14 -13.01 -6.95 8.15
N SER A 15 -12.03 -6.73 7.28
CA SER A 15 -11.29 -5.46 7.20
C SER A 15 -12.21 -4.25 7.05
N LEU A 16 -13.15 -4.30 6.09
CA LEU A 16 -14.11 -3.22 5.88
C LEU A 16 -14.98 -2.98 7.11
N ILE A 17 -15.48 -4.04 7.76
CA ILE A 17 -16.25 -3.93 9.00
C ILE A 17 -15.41 -3.25 10.08
N LEU A 18 -14.15 -3.68 10.28
CA LEU A 18 -13.25 -3.11 11.28
C LEU A 18 -13.02 -1.61 11.07
N ILE A 19 -12.80 -1.19 9.82
CA ILE A 19 -12.61 0.23 9.47
C ILE A 19 -13.90 1.01 9.70
N VAL A 20 -15.04 0.53 9.18
CA VAL A 20 -16.33 1.21 9.29
C VAL A 20 -16.76 1.37 10.74
N VAL A 21 -16.67 0.30 11.54
CA VAL A 21 -16.99 0.34 12.97
C VAL A 21 -16.09 1.33 13.71
N SER A 22 -14.78 1.32 13.43
CA SER A 22 -13.84 2.25 14.06
C SER A 22 -14.16 3.71 13.72
N LEU A 23 -14.50 3.99 12.46
CA LEU A 23 -14.87 5.34 12.01
C LEU A 23 -16.20 5.82 12.58
N ILE A 24 -17.23 4.97 12.62
CA ILE A 24 -18.54 5.31 13.18
C ILE A 24 -18.40 5.60 14.68
N TYR A 25 -17.67 4.76 15.40
CA TYR A 25 -17.54 4.87 16.84
C TYR A 25 -16.66 6.06 17.27
N LYS A 26 -15.52 6.28 16.60
CA LYS A 26 -14.58 7.35 16.97
C LYS A 26 -14.84 8.68 16.29
N LYS A 27 -15.55 8.68 15.15
CA LYS A 27 -15.84 9.88 14.33
C LYS A 27 -14.58 10.67 13.97
N ASP A 28 -13.46 9.97 13.77
CA ASP A 28 -12.16 10.57 13.45
C ASP A 28 -11.62 10.02 12.12
N LEU A 29 -11.63 10.86 11.08
CA LEU A 29 -11.15 10.52 9.75
C LEU A 29 -9.62 10.37 9.67
N ARG A 30 -8.87 10.77 10.71
CA ARG A 30 -7.44 10.46 10.81
C ARG A 30 -7.19 8.96 10.83
N LEU A 31 -8.17 8.15 11.20
CA LEU A 31 -8.09 6.68 11.11
C LEU A 31 -7.93 6.19 9.66
N LEU A 32 -8.52 6.88 8.67
CA LEU A 32 -8.30 6.57 7.26
C LEU A 32 -6.86 6.95 6.83
N ALA A 33 -6.37 8.09 7.29
CA ALA A 33 -4.97 8.47 7.06
C ALA A 33 -3.99 7.48 7.72
N LEU A 34 -4.32 6.96 8.91
CA LEU A 34 -3.55 5.90 9.57
C LEU A 34 -3.56 4.62 8.73
N HIS A 35 -4.73 4.17 8.28
CA HIS A 35 -4.87 2.98 7.43
C HIS A 35 -3.96 3.02 6.19
N LEU A 36 -4.03 4.12 5.44
CA LEU A 36 -3.20 4.32 4.24
C LEU A 36 -1.71 4.34 4.57
N GLN A 37 -1.31 5.00 5.67
CA GLN A 37 0.09 5.04 6.08
C GLN A 37 0.61 3.67 6.50
N ILE A 38 -0.18 2.86 7.21
CA ILE A 38 0.21 1.49 7.56
C ILE A 38 0.36 0.62 6.32
N SER A 39 -0.55 0.75 5.36
CA SER A 39 -0.39 0.06 4.07
C SER A 39 0.92 0.43 3.37
N ALA A 40 1.26 1.73 3.33
CA ALA A 40 2.52 2.19 2.76
C ALA A 40 3.77 1.72 3.51
N VAL A 41 3.71 1.51 4.83
CA VAL A 41 4.82 0.94 5.63
C VAL A 41 5.08 -0.52 5.24
N ILE A 42 4.03 -1.29 4.93
CA ILE A 42 4.14 -2.72 4.59
C ILE A 42 4.72 -2.91 3.18
N TYR A 43 4.41 -2.02 2.24
CA TYR A 43 4.75 -2.23 0.83
C TYR A 43 6.26 -2.43 0.54
N PRO A 44 7.20 -1.63 1.09
CA PRO A 44 8.64 -1.90 0.93
C PRO A 44 9.06 -3.27 1.48
N PHE A 45 8.45 -3.71 2.57
CA PHE A 45 8.69 -5.02 3.14
C PHE A 45 8.22 -6.13 2.19
N GLU A 46 7.06 -5.97 1.54
CA GLU A 46 6.56 -6.91 0.53
C GLU A 46 7.50 -7.03 -0.67
N ILE A 47 8.02 -5.89 -1.15
CA ILE A 47 8.99 -5.89 -2.25
C ILE A 47 10.23 -6.69 -1.89
N ILE A 48 10.74 -6.54 -0.67
CA ILE A 48 11.94 -7.28 -0.24
C ILE A 48 11.61 -8.76 -0.04
N VAL A 49 10.58 -9.07 0.76
CA VAL A 49 10.32 -10.44 1.20
C VAL A 49 9.62 -11.25 0.13
N LEU A 50 8.50 -10.79 -0.42
CA LEU A 50 7.73 -11.52 -1.42
C LEU A 50 8.45 -11.51 -2.77
N ILE A 51 8.79 -10.32 -3.30
CA ILE A 51 9.22 -10.17 -4.69
C ILE A 51 10.70 -10.54 -4.87
N LEU A 52 11.60 -9.90 -4.12
CA LEU A 52 13.03 -10.11 -4.31
C LEU A 52 13.47 -11.48 -3.77
N LEU A 53 13.08 -11.78 -2.52
CA LEU A 53 13.57 -12.96 -1.80
C LEU A 53 12.67 -14.20 -1.89
N ASN A 54 11.47 -14.13 -2.48
CA ASN A 54 10.52 -15.25 -2.55
C ASN A 54 10.24 -15.87 -1.17
N GLY A 55 9.86 -15.07 -0.16
CA GLY A 55 9.61 -15.55 1.21
C GLY A 55 8.44 -16.51 1.32
N TYR A 56 7.38 -16.24 0.56
CA TYR A 56 6.13 -16.98 0.56
C TYR A 56 5.38 -16.76 -0.76
N TYR A 57 4.20 -17.37 -0.88
CA TYR A 57 3.32 -17.26 -2.04
C TYR A 57 1.85 -17.35 -1.61
N TYR A 58 1.03 -16.41 -2.04
CA TYR A 58 -0.43 -16.45 -1.88
C TYR A 58 -1.08 -17.18 -3.06
N LEU A 59 -2.13 -17.96 -2.76
CA LEU A 59 -2.89 -18.72 -3.75
C LEU A 59 -4.40 -18.47 -3.56
N PRO A 60 -4.89 -17.22 -3.71
CA PRO A 60 -6.29 -16.92 -3.49
C PRO A 60 -7.23 -17.55 -4.52
N GLY A 61 -6.79 -17.87 -5.74
CA GLY A 61 -7.60 -18.45 -6.80
C GLY A 61 -8.73 -17.52 -7.28
N ILE A 62 -8.49 -16.21 -7.26
CA ILE A 62 -9.42 -15.17 -7.71
C ILE A 62 -9.16 -14.81 -9.18
N LEU A 63 -7.89 -14.69 -9.56
CA LEU A 63 -7.44 -14.40 -10.92
C LEU A 63 -6.92 -15.67 -11.61
N GLN A 64 -7.03 -15.72 -12.93
CA GLN A 64 -6.56 -16.86 -13.73
C GLN A 64 -5.03 -16.92 -13.80
N ASP A 65 -4.36 -15.76 -13.89
CA ASP A 65 -2.90 -15.68 -13.85
C ASP A 65 -2.44 -15.85 -12.40
N ALA A 66 -1.77 -16.96 -12.11
CA ALA A 66 -1.30 -17.30 -10.77
C ALA A 66 -0.35 -16.26 -10.15
N ARG A 67 0.38 -15.49 -10.96
CA ARG A 67 1.30 -14.45 -10.48
C ARG A 67 0.51 -13.22 -10.07
N LEU A 68 -0.44 -12.79 -10.91
CA LEU A 68 -1.34 -11.69 -10.58
C LEU A 68 -2.20 -12.05 -9.36
N ASP A 69 -2.63 -13.29 -9.28
CA ASP A 69 -3.38 -13.84 -8.16
C ASP A 69 -2.57 -13.80 -6.86
N ASN A 70 -1.29 -14.17 -6.90
CA ASN A 70 -0.38 -14.02 -5.77
C ASN A 70 -0.24 -12.56 -5.30
N TYR A 71 -0.07 -11.62 -6.23
CA TYR A 71 -0.01 -10.20 -5.89
C TYR A 71 -1.32 -9.69 -5.33
N LEU A 72 -2.46 -10.07 -5.91
CA LEU A 72 -3.77 -9.73 -5.37
C LEU A 72 -3.93 -10.25 -3.94
N GLY A 73 -3.47 -11.47 -3.67
CA GLY A 73 -3.42 -12.05 -2.33
C GLY A 73 -2.62 -11.20 -1.34
N SER A 74 -1.48 -10.63 -1.76
CA SER A 74 -0.72 -9.72 -0.90
C SER A 74 -1.45 -8.41 -0.63
N TYR A 75 -2.19 -7.86 -1.59
CA TYR A 75 -3.03 -6.66 -1.37
C TYR A 75 -4.13 -6.89 -0.34
N VAL A 76 -4.75 -8.09 -0.31
CA VAL A 76 -5.73 -8.45 0.74
C VAL A 76 -5.11 -8.32 2.14
N SER A 77 -3.85 -8.70 2.29
CA SER A 77 -3.11 -8.53 3.54
C SER A 77 -2.71 -7.06 3.78
N ASN A 78 -1.99 -6.49 2.82
CA ASN A 78 -1.17 -5.28 2.96
C ASN A 78 -1.96 -3.98 2.79
N PHE A 79 -3.11 -4.02 2.12
CA PHE A 79 -4.00 -2.88 2.00
C PHE A 79 -5.22 -3.06 2.90
N PHE A 80 -5.79 -4.26 3.01
CA PHE A 80 -7.01 -4.46 3.78
C PHE A 80 -6.77 -4.86 5.24
N ILE A 81 -6.56 -6.15 5.53
CA ILE A 81 -6.79 -6.67 6.90
C ILE A 81 -5.72 -6.26 7.91
N ILE A 82 -4.44 -6.15 7.52
CA ILE A 82 -3.39 -5.72 8.44
C ILE A 82 -3.53 -4.22 8.78
N PRO A 83 -3.68 -3.30 7.82
CA PRO A 83 -3.92 -1.90 8.16
C PRO A 83 -5.23 -1.66 8.91
N ALA A 84 -6.29 -2.42 8.65
CA ALA A 84 -7.55 -2.34 9.39
C ALA A 84 -7.41 -2.77 10.86
N SER A 85 -6.63 -3.80 11.16
CA SER A 85 -6.36 -4.19 12.55
C SER A 85 -5.52 -3.15 13.28
N ALA A 86 -4.56 -2.49 12.60
CA ALA A 86 -3.84 -1.34 13.16
C ALA A 86 -4.77 -0.16 13.46
N VAL A 87 -5.77 0.11 12.60
CA VAL A 87 -6.81 1.11 12.87
C VAL A 87 -7.57 0.78 14.15
N VAL A 88 -8.04 -0.46 14.32
CA VAL A 88 -8.78 -0.90 15.51
C VAL A 88 -7.93 -0.75 16.78
N ILE A 89 -6.68 -1.21 16.74
CA ILE A 89 -5.75 -1.09 17.87
C ILE A 89 -5.64 0.36 18.36
N ASN A 90 -5.50 1.31 17.43
CA ASN A 90 -5.32 2.72 17.76
C ASN A 90 -6.64 3.41 18.11
N ALA A 91 -7.71 3.13 17.36
CA ALA A 91 -9.05 3.64 17.60
C ALA A 91 -9.48 3.35 19.04
N PHE A 92 -9.34 2.10 19.48
CA PHE A 92 -9.75 1.66 20.82
C PHE A 92 -8.63 1.73 21.87
N SER A 93 -7.46 2.27 21.52
CA SER A 93 -6.33 2.43 22.44
C SER A 93 -5.95 1.13 23.15
N MET A 94 -5.90 0.04 22.39
CA MET A 94 -5.67 -1.31 22.91
C MET A 94 -4.28 -1.43 23.56
N SER A 95 -4.24 -2.11 24.71
CA SER A 95 -2.98 -2.37 25.43
C SER A 95 -2.10 -3.39 24.69
N TRP A 96 -0.83 -3.49 25.08
CA TRP A 96 0.13 -4.39 24.45
C TRP A 96 -0.29 -5.87 24.45
N ASN A 97 -1.03 -6.30 25.48
CA ASN A 97 -1.54 -7.68 25.55
C ASN A 97 -2.51 -7.99 24.40
N TYR A 98 -3.38 -7.04 24.04
CA TYR A 98 -4.27 -7.18 22.89
C TYR A 98 -3.49 -7.14 21.57
N VAL A 99 -2.42 -6.33 21.49
CA VAL A 99 -1.55 -6.29 20.31
C VAL A 99 -0.90 -7.68 20.07
N ILE A 100 -0.35 -8.30 21.13
CA ILE A 100 0.19 -9.66 21.05
C ILE A 100 -0.91 -10.66 20.65
N GLY A 101 -2.10 -10.55 21.24
CA GLY A 101 -3.23 -11.43 20.92
C GLY A 101 -3.64 -11.34 19.45
N ILE A 102 -3.75 -10.12 18.90
CA ILE A 102 -4.06 -9.91 17.49
C ILE A 102 -2.96 -10.45 16.58
N ALA A 103 -1.69 -10.19 16.90
CA ALA A 103 -0.56 -10.75 16.15
C ALA A 103 -0.55 -12.28 16.18
N ALA A 104 -0.90 -12.90 17.31
CA ALA A 104 -1.04 -14.35 17.43
C ALA A 104 -2.21 -14.90 16.60
N ILE A 105 -3.33 -14.18 16.51
CA ILE A 105 -4.44 -14.54 15.60
C ILE A 105 -3.97 -14.55 14.15
N PHE A 106 -3.27 -13.51 13.69
CA PHE A 106 -2.74 -13.48 12.32
C PHE A 106 -1.69 -14.56 12.06
N MET A 107 -0.82 -14.85 13.03
CA MET A 107 0.09 -16.00 12.95
C MET A 107 -0.68 -17.32 12.80
N GLY A 108 -1.80 -17.47 13.52
CA GLY A 108 -2.69 -18.62 13.39
C GLY A 108 -3.37 -18.70 12.03
N ILE A 109 -3.83 -17.56 11.47
CA ILE A 109 -4.41 -17.49 10.12
C ILE A 109 -3.37 -17.87 9.07
N ASP A 110 -2.16 -17.32 9.17
CA ASP A 110 -1.04 -17.58 8.27
C ASP A 110 -0.66 -19.09 8.27
N TRP A 111 -0.56 -19.70 9.46
CA TRP A 111 -0.37 -21.14 9.60
C TRP A 111 -1.54 -21.93 8.99
N TYR A 112 -2.78 -21.57 9.34
CA TYR A 112 -3.97 -22.26 8.86
C TYR A 112 -4.13 -22.18 7.33
N PHE A 113 -3.80 -21.04 6.72
CA PHE A 113 -3.82 -20.88 5.26
C PHE A 113 -2.76 -21.77 4.59
N THR A 114 -1.64 -22.03 5.27
CA THR A 114 -0.64 -23.00 4.82
C THR A 114 -1.20 -24.42 4.83
N GLU A 115 -1.88 -24.83 5.91
CA GLU A 115 -2.52 -26.14 6.01
C GLU A 115 -3.64 -26.33 4.97
N LEU A 116 -4.36 -25.27 4.63
CA LEU A 116 -5.36 -25.28 3.56
C LEU A 116 -4.75 -25.31 2.15
N GLY A 117 -3.43 -25.12 2.00
CA GLY A 117 -2.75 -25.05 0.71
C GLY A 117 -3.06 -23.78 -0.10
N ILE A 118 -3.63 -22.76 0.54
CA ILE A 118 -3.95 -21.46 -0.09
C ILE A 118 -2.88 -20.39 0.16
N TYR A 119 -1.85 -20.76 0.92
CA TYR A 119 -0.65 -19.99 1.17
C TYR A 119 0.53 -20.95 1.27
N ARG A 120 1.70 -20.55 0.78
CA ARG A 120 2.89 -21.39 0.79
C ARG A 120 4.08 -20.63 1.33
N HIS A 121 4.69 -21.18 2.37
CA HIS A 121 5.98 -20.74 2.88
C HIS A 121 7.13 -21.29 2.04
N PHE A 122 8.16 -20.47 1.82
CA PHE A 122 9.47 -20.93 1.36
C PHE A 122 10.48 -20.84 2.48
N TRP A 123 10.86 -19.62 2.88
CA TRP A 123 11.74 -19.37 4.03
C TRP A 123 11.07 -18.50 5.10
N TRP A 124 10.03 -17.75 4.74
CA TRP A 124 9.23 -17.02 5.71
C TRP A 124 8.39 -18.01 6.52
N LYS A 125 8.33 -17.85 7.84
CA LYS A 125 7.54 -18.72 8.73
C LYS A 125 6.49 -17.88 9.44
N SER A 126 5.38 -18.48 9.87
CA SER A 126 4.29 -17.79 10.57
C SER A 126 4.76 -16.99 11.79
N LEU A 127 5.79 -17.47 12.50
CA LEU A 127 6.38 -16.73 13.62
C LEU A 127 6.92 -15.35 13.20
N TYR A 128 7.50 -15.24 12.00
CA TYR A 128 7.98 -13.96 11.47
C TYR A 128 6.83 -13.00 11.17
N THR A 129 5.68 -13.51 10.71
CA THR A 129 4.44 -12.72 10.59
C THR A 129 4.03 -12.14 11.95
N GLY A 130 3.98 -12.96 13.00
CA GLY A 130 3.66 -12.50 14.35
C GLY A 130 4.62 -11.42 14.88
N ILE A 131 5.93 -11.63 14.74
CA ILE A 131 6.95 -10.66 15.17
C ILE A 131 6.84 -9.36 14.36
N GLY A 132 6.71 -9.46 13.04
CA GLY A 132 6.57 -8.32 12.15
C GLY A 132 5.34 -7.47 12.47
N LEU A 133 4.22 -8.11 12.79
CA LEU A 133 2.99 -7.41 13.19
C LEU A 133 3.14 -6.67 14.52
N CYS A 134 3.78 -7.27 15.53
CA CYS A 134 4.08 -6.57 16.78
C CYS A 134 4.88 -5.28 16.53
N ILE A 135 5.91 -5.33 15.67
CA ILE A 135 6.71 -4.16 15.29
C ILE A 135 5.85 -3.14 14.54
N LEU A 136 5.08 -3.59 13.55
CA LEU A 136 4.19 -2.73 12.75
C LEU A 136 3.16 -2.01 13.63
N TYR A 137 2.60 -2.68 14.63
CA TYR A 137 1.62 -2.08 15.52
C TYR A 137 2.23 -1.03 16.45
N GLU A 138 3.49 -1.17 16.87
CA GLU A 138 4.19 -0.08 17.57
C GLU A 138 4.47 1.11 16.64
N ILE A 139 4.87 0.86 15.40
CA ILE A 139 4.97 1.91 14.37
C ILE A 139 3.61 2.60 14.21
N SER A 140 2.51 1.84 14.19
CA SER A 140 1.17 2.40 14.06
C SER A 140 0.78 3.34 15.19
N LYS A 141 1.15 3.01 16.43
CA LYS A 141 0.95 3.89 17.59
C LYS A 141 1.80 5.16 17.51
N TRP A 142 3.01 5.07 16.95
CA TRP A 142 3.83 6.26 16.69
C TRP A 142 3.19 7.17 15.63
N ILE A 143 2.73 6.62 14.50
CA ILE A 143 2.02 7.37 13.46
C ILE A 143 0.75 8.00 14.02
N TRP A 144 -0.05 7.23 14.76
CA TRP A 144 -1.30 7.69 15.34
C TRP A 144 -1.12 8.89 16.30
N ARG A 145 -0.09 8.83 17.15
CA ARG A 145 0.29 9.96 18.02
C ARG A 145 0.69 11.18 17.20
N GLY A 146 1.49 11.00 16.15
CA GLY A 146 1.89 12.09 15.27
C GLY A 146 0.72 12.77 14.55
N LEU A 147 -0.28 11.99 14.11
CA LEU A 147 -1.52 12.51 13.50
C LEU A 147 -2.35 13.37 14.47
N HIS A 148 -2.16 13.18 15.77
CA HIS A 148 -2.86 13.94 16.84
C HIS A 148 -2.08 15.14 17.35
N THR A 149 -0.79 15.26 17.01
CA THR A 149 0.04 16.39 17.41
C THR A 149 -0.49 17.68 16.77
N LYS A 150 -0.73 18.71 17.59
CA LYS A 150 -1.22 20.03 17.13
C LYS A 150 -0.27 20.69 16.14
N GLU A 151 1.02 20.61 16.41
CA GLU A 151 2.10 21.18 15.60
C GLU A 151 3.11 20.07 15.25
N PRO A 152 2.80 19.22 14.26
CA PRO A 152 3.72 18.17 13.86
C PRO A 152 4.94 18.78 13.17
N SER A 153 6.10 18.15 13.39
CA SER A 153 7.34 18.54 12.74
C SER A 153 7.20 18.52 11.22
N LEU A 154 8.01 19.34 10.54
CA LEU A 154 8.08 19.36 9.08
C LEU A 154 8.28 17.95 8.50
N TRP A 155 9.19 17.18 9.10
CA TRP A 155 9.47 15.80 8.70
C TRP A 155 8.27 14.87 8.83
N PHE A 156 7.50 14.97 9.93
CA PHE A 156 6.30 14.13 10.09
C PHE A 156 5.21 14.49 9.06
N ARG A 157 5.06 15.78 8.74
CA ARG A 157 4.12 16.24 7.70
C ARG A 157 4.50 15.70 6.32
N VAL A 158 5.78 15.84 5.95
CA VAL A 158 6.35 15.30 4.69
C VAL A 158 6.16 13.78 4.64
N PHE A 159 6.50 13.07 5.71
CA PHE A 159 6.29 11.63 5.84
C PHE A 159 4.82 11.24 5.64
N THR A 160 3.89 11.97 6.27
CA THR A 160 2.45 11.69 6.16
C THR A 160 1.94 11.87 4.73
N ILE A 161 2.34 12.94 4.04
CA ILE A 161 1.99 13.18 2.63
C ILE A 161 2.55 12.04 1.77
N TYR A 162 3.84 11.72 1.93
CA TYR A 162 4.51 10.66 1.17
C TYR A 162 3.82 9.32 1.32
N MET A 163 3.58 8.88 2.56
CA MET A 163 2.99 7.57 2.83
C MET A 163 1.54 7.49 2.34
N THR A 164 0.74 8.54 2.55
CA THR A 164 -0.64 8.57 2.07
C THR A 164 -0.70 8.55 0.54
N TYR A 165 0.18 9.31 -0.13
CA TYR A 165 0.30 9.28 -1.59
C TYR A 165 0.74 7.92 -2.10
N ALA A 166 1.80 7.35 -1.53
CA ALA A 166 2.35 6.07 -1.97
C ALA A 166 1.30 4.96 -1.91
N SER A 167 0.54 4.86 -0.82
CA SER A 167 -0.52 3.85 -0.67
C SER A 167 -1.65 4.04 -1.69
N LEU A 168 -2.19 5.26 -1.83
CA LEU A 168 -3.28 5.54 -2.78
C LEU A 168 -2.85 5.37 -4.23
N HIS A 169 -1.68 5.86 -4.59
CA HIS A 169 -1.14 5.72 -5.94
C HIS A 169 -0.91 4.25 -6.27
N ASN A 170 -0.32 3.48 -5.36
CA ASN A 170 -0.07 2.06 -5.55
C ASN A 170 -1.37 1.26 -5.79
N ILE A 171 -2.38 1.41 -4.93
CA ILE A 171 -3.64 0.67 -5.10
C ILE A 171 -4.41 1.08 -6.36
N ILE A 172 -4.40 2.38 -6.72
CA ILE A 172 -5.08 2.86 -7.93
C ILE A 172 -4.34 2.37 -9.18
N VAL A 173 -3.02 2.46 -9.23
CA VAL A 173 -2.22 1.94 -10.35
C VAL A 173 -2.42 0.42 -10.49
N PHE A 174 -2.36 -0.33 -9.39
CA PHE A 174 -2.58 -1.78 -9.43
C PHE A 174 -3.99 -2.12 -9.97
N SER A 175 -5.01 -1.43 -9.47
CA SER A 175 -6.40 -1.64 -9.90
C SER A 175 -6.61 -1.28 -11.37
N LEU A 176 -6.09 -0.13 -11.81
CA LEU A 176 -6.20 0.31 -13.20
C LEU A 176 -5.39 -0.57 -14.15
N ASN A 177 -4.20 -1.02 -13.76
CA ASN A 177 -3.39 -1.97 -14.54
C ASN A 177 -3.99 -3.38 -14.57
N ARG A 178 -5.17 -3.60 -13.95
CA ARG A 178 -5.78 -4.92 -13.77
C ARG A 178 -4.78 -5.94 -13.20
N GLY A 179 -3.96 -5.50 -12.26
CA GLY A 179 -2.90 -6.28 -11.64
C GLY A 179 -1.60 -6.42 -12.44
N GLY A 180 -1.52 -6.00 -13.70
CA GLY A 180 -0.34 -6.21 -14.55
C GLY A 180 -0.64 -6.56 -16.02
N GLU A 181 -1.92 -6.51 -16.41
CA GLU A 181 -2.40 -6.93 -17.74
C GLU A 181 -2.32 -5.80 -18.77
N LEU A 182 -2.33 -4.53 -18.35
CA LEU A 182 -2.41 -3.39 -19.27
C LEU A 182 -1.04 -2.86 -19.69
N PHE A 183 -0.07 -2.82 -18.79
CA PHE A 183 1.29 -2.40 -19.06
C PHE A 183 2.28 -3.11 -18.15
N ARG A 184 3.54 -3.15 -18.60
CA ARG A 184 4.66 -3.62 -17.79
C ARG A 184 5.83 -2.67 -17.89
N PHE A 185 6.67 -2.71 -16.86
CA PHE A 185 7.99 -2.12 -16.91
C PHE A 185 8.98 -3.21 -17.28
N GLN A 186 9.65 -3.08 -18.42
CA GLN A 186 10.65 -4.04 -18.86
C GLN A 186 12.05 -3.53 -18.54
N ILE A 187 12.70 -4.21 -17.61
CA ILE A 187 14.09 -3.95 -17.26
C ILE A 187 14.81 -5.27 -17.03
N ASN A 188 15.93 -5.45 -17.73
CA ASN A 188 16.73 -6.67 -17.71
C ASN A 188 17.67 -6.74 -16.49
N TRP A 189 17.22 -6.30 -15.31
CA TRP A 189 18.00 -6.39 -14.07
C TRP A 189 17.87 -7.77 -13.40
N PHE A 190 16.77 -8.47 -13.65
CA PHE A 190 16.49 -9.77 -13.08
C PHE A 190 16.23 -10.78 -14.19
N LEU A 191 16.56 -12.06 -13.92
CA LEU A 191 16.24 -13.17 -14.81
C LEU A 191 14.73 -13.40 -14.95
N ASP A 192 13.97 -13.10 -13.89
CA ASP A 192 12.50 -13.11 -13.92
C ASP A 192 11.98 -11.71 -14.29
N PRO A 193 11.37 -11.54 -15.49
CA PRO A 193 10.87 -10.24 -15.93
C PRO A 193 9.83 -9.64 -14.99
N GLU A 194 9.06 -10.48 -14.28
CA GLU A 194 8.03 -9.98 -13.36
C GLU A 194 8.63 -9.39 -12.10
N LYS A 195 9.73 -9.97 -11.60
CA LYS A 195 10.49 -9.36 -10.50
C LYS A 195 11.03 -8.00 -10.91
N GLY A 196 11.55 -7.89 -12.13
CA GLY A 196 11.98 -6.62 -12.72
C GLY A 196 10.85 -5.60 -12.78
N HIS A 197 9.68 -6.00 -13.28
CA HIS A 197 8.50 -5.14 -13.36
C HIS A 197 8.04 -4.64 -11.99
N GLN A 198 7.91 -5.53 -11.00
CA GLN A 198 7.41 -5.16 -9.66
C GLN A 198 8.43 -4.30 -8.91
N PHE A 199 9.72 -4.64 -8.98
CA PHE A 199 10.77 -3.85 -8.36
C PHE A 199 10.86 -2.45 -8.98
N PHE A 200 10.79 -2.35 -10.32
CA PHE A 200 10.81 -1.04 -10.96
C PHE A 200 9.53 -0.24 -10.72
N SER A 201 8.36 -0.89 -10.68
CA SER A 201 7.10 -0.25 -10.27
C SER A 201 7.22 0.37 -8.88
N PHE A 202 7.89 -0.32 -7.94
CA PHE A 202 8.20 0.22 -6.63
C PHE A 202 9.15 1.42 -6.68
N LEU A 203 10.21 1.37 -7.48
CA LEU A 203 11.10 2.52 -7.66
C LEU A 203 10.38 3.72 -8.26
N HIS A 204 9.57 3.50 -9.31
CA HIS A 204 8.73 4.53 -9.91
C HIS A 204 7.78 5.12 -8.88
N LEU A 205 7.12 4.29 -8.06
CA LEU A 205 6.29 4.75 -6.95
C LEU A 205 7.08 5.61 -5.96
N MET A 206 8.28 5.20 -5.55
CA MET A 206 9.12 5.98 -4.63
C MET A 206 9.47 7.36 -5.22
N PHE A 207 9.94 7.41 -6.47
CA PHE A 207 10.31 8.66 -7.12
C PHE A 207 9.12 9.60 -7.31
N THR A 208 8.00 9.08 -7.83
CA THR A 208 6.78 9.87 -8.00
C THR A 208 6.24 10.38 -6.66
N SER A 209 6.28 9.55 -5.61
CA SER A 209 5.88 9.94 -4.25
C SER A 209 6.77 11.05 -3.68
N ILE A 210 8.09 11.02 -3.90
CA ILE A 210 9.01 12.08 -3.49
C ILE A 210 8.68 13.39 -4.21
N ILE A 211 8.55 13.34 -5.55
CA ILE A 211 8.24 14.53 -6.37
C ILE A 211 6.93 15.17 -5.90
N ILE A 212 5.86 14.39 -5.78
CA ILE A 212 4.55 14.90 -5.34
C ILE A 212 4.61 15.43 -3.90
N THR A 213 5.31 14.72 -3.00
CA THR A 213 5.42 15.16 -1.60
C THR A 213 6.12 16.50 -1.49
N ILE A 214 7.22 16.71 -2.21
CA ILE A 214 7.93 17.99 -2.24
C ILE A 214 6.99 19.07 -2.79
N CYS A 215 6.21 18.78 -3.82
CA CYS A 215 5.36 19.77 -4.47
C CYS A 215 4.08 20.11 -3.69
N LEU A 216 3.49 19.16 -2.96
CA LEU A 216 2.40 19.41 -2.00
C LEU A 216 2.90 20.02 -0.70
N GLY A 217 4.15 19.68 -0.34
CA GLY A 217 4.89 20.19 0.80
C GLY A 217 5.38 21.64 0.65
N LEU A 218 5.28 22.21 -0.56
CA LEU A 218 5.78 23.55 -0.89
C LEU A 218 4.66 24.41 -1.51
N ARG A 219 4.96 25.71 -1.69
CA ARG A 219 4.01 26.72 -2.22
C ARG A 219 3.35 26.30 -3.53
N PHE A 220 2.15 26.81 -3.81
CA PHE A 220 1.33 26.50 -4.99
C PHE A 220 2.08 26.47 -6.34
N ARG A 221 3.02 27.39 -6.59
CA ARG A 221 3.82 27.45 -7.82
C ARG A 221 4.61 26.16 -8.13
N TYR A 222 4.98 25.39 -7.11
CA TYR A 222 5.72 24.14 -7.26
C TYR A 222 4.83 22.96 -7.69
N ARG A 223 3.50 23.11 -7.60
CA ARG A 223 2.54 22.07 -8.04
C ARG A 223 2.54 21.90 -9.55
N LEU A 224 2.62 22.99 -10.33
CA LEU A 224 2.74 22.92 -11.79
C LEU A 224 4.07 22.31 -12.23
N ILE A 225 5.16 22.64 -11.53
CA ILE A 225 6.49 22.05 -11.78
C ILE A 225 6.45 20.53 -11.59
N SER A 226 5.71 20.03 -10.60
CA SER A 226 5.55 18.58 -10.37
C SER A 226 4.97 17.86 -11.57
N ILE A 227 3.94 18.44 -12.21
CA ILE A 227 3.29 17.87 -13.39
C ILE A 227 4.30 17.82 -14.54
N VAL A 228 5.04 18.91 -14.78
CA VAL A 228 6.07 18.96 -15.82
C VAL A 228 7.15 17.89 -15.58
N ILE A 229 7.69 17.79 -14.36
CA ILE A 229 8.71 16.78 -14.02
C ILE A 229 8.17 15.36 -14.21
N LEU A 230 6.95 15.07 -13.76
CA LEU A 230 6.32 13.76 -13.93
C LEU A 230 6.06 13.43 -15.40
N THR A 231 5.64 14.41 -16.21
CA THR A 231 5.49 14.23 -17.65
C THR A 231 6.83 13.90 -18.29
N MET A 232 7.89 14.66 -17.98
CA MET A 232 9.23 14.40 -18.51
C MET A 232 9.74 13.00 -18.10
N LEU A 233 9.52 12.60 -16.85
CA LEU A 233 9.86 11.26 -16.36
C LEU A 233 9.11 10.17 -17.15
N ASN A 234 7.80 10.29 -17.29
CA ASN A 234 7.00 9.27 -17.98
C ASN A 234 7.29 9.21 -19.48
N CYS A 235 7.50 10.36 -20.13
CA CYS A 235 7.95 10.41 -21.53
C CYS A 235 9.33 9.75 -21.70
N PHE A 236 10.26 9.96 -20.76
CA PHE A 236 11.57 9.31 -20.76
C PHE A 236 11.43 7.77 -20.66
N LEU A 237 10.55 7.27 -19.78
CA LEU A 237 10.31 5.83 -19.65
C LEU A 237 9.75 5.20 -20.93
N GLU A 238 8.89 5.92 -21.63
CA GLU A 238 8.31 5.48 -22.91
C GLU A 238 9.35 5.53 -24.04
N GLN A 239 10.13 6.61 -24.15
CA GLN A 239 11.18 6.77 -25.16
C GLN A 239 12.30 5.74 -25.05
N HIS A 240 12.63 5.30 -23.84
CA HIS A 240 13.65 4.28 -23.59
C HIS A 240 13.09 2.85 -23.55
N TYR A 241 11.84 2.63 -23.96
CA TYR A 241 11.17 1.32 -23.95
C TYR A 241 11.19 0.61 -22.58
N ILE A 242 11.26 1.41 -21.50
CA ILE A 242 11.17 0.89 -20.13
C ILE A 242 9.70 0.64 -19.82
N PHE A 243 8.80 1.52 -20.25
CA PHE A 243 7.36 1.31 -20.19
C PHE A 243 6.88 0.62 -21.48
N ILE A 244 6.22 -0.53 -21.33
CA ILE A 244 5.70 -1.30 -22.46
C ILE A 244 4.18 -1.47 -22.29
N PRO A 245 3.37 -0.88 -23.18
CA PRO A 245 1.94 -1.13 -23.21
C PRO A 245 1.66 -2.53 -23.75
N LEU A 246 0.77 -3.27 -23.08
CA LEU A 246 0.31 -4.59 -23.50
C LEU A 246 -1.00 -4.52 -24.29
N MET A 247 -1.70 -3.37 -24.23
CA MET A 247 -2.88 -3.07 -25.04
C MET A 247 -2.64 -1.81 -25.86
N GLU A 248 -3.20 -1.80 -27.07
CA GLU A 248 -3.18 -0.63 -27.95
C GLU A 248 -3.84 0.57 -27.23
N ASN A 249 -3.21 1.75 -27.35
CA ASN A 249 -3.60 3.03 -26.75
C ASN A 249 -3.20 3.30 -25.30
N ILE A 250 -2.41 2.45 -24.64
CA ILE A 250 -1.91 2.75 -23.30
C ILE A 250 -0.57 3.50 -23.38
N SER A 251 -0.49 4.67 -22.75
CA SER A 251 0.73 5.49 -22.67
C SER A 251 1.14 5.72 -21.21
N ALA A 252 2.43 5.95 -20.98
CA ALA A 252 2.94 6.32 -19.67
C ALA A 252 2.36 7.66 -19.18
N ILE A 253 1.78 8.48 -20.06
CA ILE A 253 1.09 9.73 -19.70
C ILE A 253 -0.11 9.49 -18.76
N TYR A 254 -0.75 8.32 -18.80
CA TYR A 254 -1.87 8.00 -17.89
C TYR A 254 -1.49 8.05 -16.41
N PHE A 255 -0.21 7.85 -16.06
CA PHE A 255 0.27 8.00 -14.68
C PHE A 255 0.11 9.42 -14.13
N ILE A 256 0.10 10.44 -15.00
CA ILE A 256 -0.14 11.83 -14.59
C ILE A 256 -1.59 11.98 -14.11
N LEU A 257 -2.55 11.40 -14.84
CA LEU A 257 -3.96 11.43 -14.45
C LEU A 257 -4.17 10.73 -13.10
N VAL A 258 -3.54 9.56 -12.91
CA VAL A 258 -3.56 8.86 -11.62
C VAL A 258 -2.98 9.74 -10.52
N SER A 259 -1.83 10.36 -10.76
CA SER A 259 -1.20 11.27 -9.80
C SER A 259 -2.12 12.44 -9.43
N MET A 260 -2.82 13.03 -10.40
CA MET A 260 -3.77 14.12 -10.17
C MET A 260 -4.98 13.68 -9.33
N ILE A 261 -5.54 12.50 -9.61
CA ILE A 261 -6.63 11.91 -8.83
C ILE A 261 -6.17 11.66 -7.39
N VAL A 262 -4.99 11.06 -7.20
CA VAL A 262 -4.43 10.78 -5.87
C VAL A 262 -4.22 12.09 -5.09
N VAL A 263 -3.66 13.12 -5.72
CA VAL A 263 -3.47 14.43 -5.10
C VAL A 263 -4.81 15.02 -4.65
N LEU A 264 -5.86 14.95 -5.48
CA LEU A 264 -7.19 15.41 -5.12
C LEU A 264 -7.74 14.64 -3.90
N LEU A 265 -7.62 13.31 -3.90
CA LEU A 265 -8.06 12.46 -2.79
C LEU A 265 -7.32 12.80 -1.48
N ILE A 266 -6.01 13.06 -1.53
CA ILE A 266 -5.24 13.48 -0.36
C ILE A 266 -5.73 14.83 0.16
N ILE A 267 -5.95 15.81 -0.73
CA ILE A 267 -6.44 17.13 -0.33
C ILE A 267 -7.79 16.99 0.37
N VAL A 268 -8.73 16.26 -0.24
CA VAL A 268 -10.05 16.00 0.34
C VAL A 268 -9.93 15.31 1.70
N LEU A 269 -9.15 14.22 1.79
CA LEU A 269 -8.95 13.49 3.03
C LEU A 269 -8.36 14.38 4.13
N PHE A 270 -7.31 15.15 3.83
CA PHE A 270 -6.64 15.99 4.82
C PHE A 270 -7.51 17.15 5.27
N THR A 271 -8.28 17.75 4.38
CA THR A 271 -9.27 18.78 4.73
C THR A 271 -10.35 18.20 5.64
N LEU A 272 -10.94 17.05 5.30
CA LEU A 272 -11.98 16.41 6.10
C LEU A 272 -11.45 15.92 7.47
N ALA A 273 -10.22 15.40 7.51
CA ALA A 273 -9.53 14.97 8.74
C ALA A 273 -8.91 16.13 9.54
N LYS A 274 -9.08 17.38 9.07
CA LYS A 274 -8.52 18.61 9.68
C LYS A 274 -7.00 18.54 9.88
N LEU A 275 -6.29 17.87 8.98
CA LEU A 275 -4.83 17.78 8.95
C LEU A 275 -4.27 19.00 8.20
N LYS A 276 -3.71 19.95 8.95
CA LYS A 276 -3.09 21.18 8.39
C LYS A 276 -1.69 20.89 7.83
N TYR A 277 -1.55 19.84 7.03
CA TYR A 277 -0.24 19.37 6.55
C TYR A 277 0.09 19.93 5.17
N LEU A 278 -0.94 20.33 4.41
CA LEU A 278 -0.77 21.08 3.17
C LEU A 278 -0.22 22.46 3.49
N PHE A 279 0.83 22.85 2.79
CA PHE A 279 1.41 24.18 2.94
C PHE A 279 0.58 25.19 2.15
N PRO A 280 0.39 26.41 2.68
CA PRO A 280 -0.25 27.49 1.95
C PRO A 280 0.50 27.84 0.65
#